data_AF-A0A560F6G8-F1
#
_entry.id   AF-A0A560F6G8-F1
#
_cell.length_a   1.000
_cell.length_b   1.000
_cell.length_c   1.000
_cell.angle_alpha   90.00
_cell.angle_beta   90.00
_cell.angle_gamma   90.00
#
_symmetry.space_group_name_H-M   'P 1'
#
loop_
_entity.id
_entity.type
_entity.pdbx_description
1 polymer ?
#
loop_
_entity_poly.entity_id
_entity_poly.type
_entity_poly.pdbx_seq_one_letter_code
_entity_poly.pdbx_strand_id
1 'polypeptide(L)'
;MTNKEDPAPATASIGGSRTPLIVIGLLLLLGLLTVGGIMLYQHHKANSAKSTAAEAQKPAGPPWAKNCAKDANGGDVCYVEQFAIANPGNAIVLHVQIGYMSADGKPVLVITVPLGTPVQPGLQLTLDGAKPIALPLTLCQQGGCIASANLDQDVLKQFTTGKVLMVRYAKPDKTPMDVPVQLGGLAPALQSLGPPPAPKQADKPADTPADQPKK
;
A
#
# COMPACT_ATOMS: atom_id res chain seq x y z
N MET A 1 48.34 -6.82 -34.96
CA MET A 1 47.15 -7.63 -35.29
C MET A 1 45.94 -6.85 -34.84
N THR A 2 45.26 -6.22 -35.79
CA THR A 2 44.09 -5.36 -35.57
C THR A 2 42.83 -6.19 -35.74
N ASN A 3 41.86 -6.04 -34.84
CA ASN A 3 40.45 -6.28 -35.16
C ASN A 3 39.65 -5.07 -34.69
N LYS A 4 38.73 -4.66 -35.56
CA LYS A 4 38.02 -3.39 -35.57
C LYS A 4 36.52 -3.69 -35.58
N GLU A 5 35.73 -2.83 -34.95
CA GLU A 5 34.27 -2.92 -34.85
C GLU A 5 33.58 -3.19 -36.19
N ASP A 6 32.39 -3.81 -36.10
CA ASP A 6 31.19 -3.27 -36.76
C ASP A 6 29.90 -3.70 -36.02
N PRO A 7 28.95 -2.77 -35.76
CA PRO A 7 27.63 -3.06 -35.19
C PRO A 7 26.56 -3.32 -36.28
N ALA A 8 25.56 -4.15 -35.97
CA ALA A 8 24.46 -4.47 -36.90
C ALA A 8 23.38 -3.36 -36.96
N PRO A 9 22.77 -3.10 -38.14
CA PRO A 9 21.90 -1.95 -38.37
C PRO A 9 20.42 -2.16 -37.99
N ALA A 10 19.73 -1.04 -37.78
CA ALA A 10 18.28 -0.98 -37.60
C ALA A 10 17.51 -1.20 -38.91
N THR A 11 16.33 -1.83 -38.85
CA THR A 11 15.40 -1.97 -39.97
C THR A 11 14.21 -1.01 -39.81
N ALA A 12 14.06 -0.09 -40.76
CA ALA A 12 12.85 0.70 -40.92
C ALA A 12 11.82 -0.09 -41.74
N SER A 13 10.54 -0.07 -41.34
CA SER A 13 9.44 -0.67 -42.10
C SER A 13 8.65 0.40 -42.87
N ILE A 14 8.08 -0.02 -44.00
CA ILE A 14 7.65 0.86 -45.10
C ILE A 14 6.13 0.82 -45.29
N GLY A 15 5.51 2.00 -45.31
CA GLY A 15 4.58 2.45 -46.37
C GLY A 15 3.19 1.81 -46.57
N GLY A 16 2.21 2.67 -46.88
CA GLY A 16 0.90 2.31 -47.45
C GLY A 16 -0.22 2.11 -46.41
N SER A 17 -1.50 2.37 -46.70
CA SER A 17 -2.09 2.87 -47.94
C SER A 17 -3.42 3.62 -47.71
N ARG A 18 -3.60 4.63 -48.57
CA ARG A 18 -4.80 5.37 -49.03
C ARG A 18 -6.21 4.91 -48.59
N THR A 19 -7.00 5.94 -48.26
CA THR A 19 -8.47 6.06 -48.18
C THR A 19 -9.27 5.39 -49.33
N PRO A 20 -10.58 5.09 -49.12
CA PRO A 20 -11.63 6.02 -49.56
C PRO A 20 -12.86 6.17 -48.64
N LEU A 21 -13.56 7.32 -48.76
CA LEU A 21 -14.93 7.54 -48.26
C LEU A 21 -15.95 6.89 -49.22
N ILE A 22 -16.77 5.94 -48.73
CA ILE A 22 -17.97 5.35 -49.38
C ILE A 22 -18.91 4.90 -48.23
N VAL A 23 -20.22 5.17 -48.15
CA VAL A 23 -21.13 6.07 -48.93
C VAL A 23 -22.31 6.51 -48.02
N ILE A 24 -23.08 7.53 -48.41
CA ILE A 24 -24.33 7.96 -47.73
C ILE A 24 -25.55 7.26 -48.37
N GLY A 25 -26.49 6.75 -47.56
CA GLY A 25 -27.73 6.13 -48.06
C GLY A 25 -28.91 6.28 -47.10
N LEU A 26 -29.59 7.43 -47.14
CA LEU A 26 -30.97 7.51 -46.64
C LEU A 26 -31.91 6.81 -47.63
N LEU A 27 -32.95 6.14 -47.13
CA LEU A 27 -34.33 6.36 -47.59
C LEU A 27 -35.35 5.71 -46.65
N LEU A 28 -36.47 6.41 -46.45
CA LEU A 28 -37.55 6.06 -45.52
C LEU A 28 -38.55 5.08 -46.12
N LEU A 29 -39.14 4.23 -45.28
CA LEU A 29 -40.52 3.77 -45.48
C LEU A 29 -41.29 3.88 -44.14
N LEU A 30 -42.47 4.49 -44.21
CA LEU A 30 -43.32 4.86 -43.08
C LEU A 30 -44.67 4.15 -43.17
N GLY A 31 -45.23 3.77 -42.02
CA GLY A 31 -46.67 3.62 -41.80
C GLY A 31 -47.18 2.19 -41.54
N LEU A 32 -48.33 2.01 -40.89
CA LEU A 32 -49.17 3.01 -40.19
C LEU A 32 -50.10 2.29 -39.20
N LEU A 33 -50.31 2.89 -38.02
CA LEU A 33 -51.47 2.81 -37.10
C LEU A 33 -52.39 1.56 -37.10
N THR A 34 -52.50 0.91 -35.94
CA THR A 34 -53.78 0.39 -35.43
C THR A 34 -54.09 0.97 -34.05
N VAL A 35 -55.38 1.19 -33.79
CA VAL A 35 -55.95 1.90 -32.63
C VAL A 35 -56.77 0.93 -31.78
N GLY A 36 -56.79 1.11 -30.46
CA GLY A 36 -57.77 0.45 -29.58
C GLY A 36 -57.12 -0.17 -28.35
N GLY A 37 -57.45 0.33 -27.16
CA GLY A 37 -56.80 -0.06 -25.92
C GLY A 37 -57.47 -1.24 -25.21
N ILE A 38 -56.70 -1.90 -24.35
CA ILE A 38 -57.21 -2.65 -23.20
C ILE A 38 -56.46 -2.15 -21.96
N MET A 39 -57.18 -1.51 -21.05
CA MET A 39 -56.73 -1.25 -19.69
C MET A 39 -56.68 -2.57 -18.92
N LEU A 40 -55.48 -3.10 -18.67
CA LEU A 40 -55.27 -4.07 -17.60
C LEU A 40 -54.17 -3.60 -16.64
N TYR A 41 -54.68 -3.01 -15.58
CA TYR A 41 -54.03 -2.59 -14.35
C TYR A 41 -53.04 -3.65 -13.83
N GLN A 42 -51.74 -3.34 -13.78
CA GLN A 42 -50.81 -4.02 -12.88
C GLN A 42 -50.22 -3.03 -11.88
N HIS A 43 -50.69 -3.14 -10.65
CA HIS A 43 -50.24 -2.36 -9.50
C HIS A 43 -48.87 -2.86 -9.00
N HIS A 44 -47.80 -2.61 -9.75
CA HIS A 44 -46.46 -2.70 -9.18
C HIS A 44 -46.23 -1.49 -8.27
N LYS A 45 -46.26 -1.73 -6.95
CA LYS A 45 -45.86 -0.74 -5.95
C LYS A 45 -44.44 -0.28 -6.27
N ALA A 46 -44.29 0.99 -6.66
CA ALA A 46 -43.01 1.67 -6.63
C ALA A 46 -42.58 1.81 -5.17
N ASN A 47 -41.87 0.80 -4.65
CA ASN A 47 -41.17 0.93 -3.39
C ASN A 47 -40.10 1.99 -3.62
N SER A 48 -40.31 3.17 -3.05
CA SER A 48 -39.37 4.29 -3.07
C SER A 48 -38.14 3.94 -2.23
N ALA A 49 -37.27 3.08 -2.79
CA ALA A 49 -35.93 2.85 -2.30
C ALA A 49 -35.17 4.18 -2.41
N LYS A 50 -35.18 4.92 -1.30
CA LYS A 50 -34.45 6.17 -1.11
C LYS A 50 -32.99 5.88 -1.38
N SER A 51 -32.54 6.19 -2.60
CA SER A 51 -31.13 6.09 -3.00
C SER A 51 -30.36 7.03 -2.09
N THR A 52 -29.71 6.46 -1.07
CA THR A 52 -28.68 7.15 -0.30
C THR A 52 -27.61 7.53 -1.30
N ALA A 53 -27.39 8.83 -1.46
CA ALA A 53 -26.41 9.35 -2.40
C ALA A 53 -25.09 8.59 -2.24
N ALA A 54 -24.48 8.21 -3.37
CA ALA A 54 -23.12 7.72 -3.36
C ALA A 54 -22.24 8.85 -2.82
N GLU A 55 -21.87 8.74 -1.56
CA GLU A 55 -20.84 9.57 -0.95
C GLU A 55 -19.59 9.42 -1.83
N ALA A 56 -19.00 10.55 -2.24
CA ALA A 56 -17.94 10.54 -3.23
C ALA A 56 -16.72 9.82 -2.65
N GLN A 57 -16.61 8.53 -2.96
CA GLN A 57 -15.62 7.62 -2.41
C GLN A 57 -14.23 8.13 -2.79
N LYS A 58 -13.59 8.88 -1.88
CA LYS A 58 -12.16 9.21 -1.96
C LYS A 58 -11.45 7.88 -2.27
N PRO A 59 -10.55 7.80 -3.26
CA PRO A 59 -9.90 6.55 -3.65
C PRO A 59 -9.35 5.84 -2.41
N ALA A 60 -10.02 4.76 -2.01
CA ALA A 60 -9.61 3.96 -0.88
C ALA A 60 -8.39 3.18 -1.34
N GLY A 61 -7.27 3.34 -0.63
CA GLY A 61 -6.15 2.41 -0.80
C GLY A 61 -6.54 1.01 -0.34
N PRO A 62 -5.60 0.05 -0.45
CA PRO A 62 -5.78 -1.26 0.17
C PRO A 62 -6.15 -1.08 1.65
N PRO A 63 -7.18 -1.79 2.15
CA PRO A 63 -7.62 -1.63 3.52
C PRO A 63 -6.52 -2.07 4.50
N TRP A 64 -6.48 -1.42 5.67
CA TRP A 64 -5.63 -1.87 6.77
C TRP A 64 -6.19 -3.15 7.37
N ALA A 65 -5.47 -4.26 7.22
CA ALA A 65 -5.85 -5.56 7.76
C ALA A 65 -5.25 -5.76 9.15
N LYS A 66 -6.01 -6.31 10.11
CA LYS A 66 -5.48 -6.76 11.40
C LYS A 66 -4.85 -8.14 11.25
N ASN A 67 -3.63 -8.30 11.74
CA ASN A 67 -2.99 -9.60 11.92
C ASN A 67 -2.49 -9.77 13.36
N CYS A 68 -2.41 -11.02 13.82
CA CYS A 68 -1.88 -11.38 15.14
C CYS A 68 -1.01 -12.63 15.01
N ALA A 69 0.15 -12.62 15.66
CA ALA A 69 1.05 -13.77 15.75
C ALA A 69 1.44 -14.03 17.20
N LYS A 70 1.87 -15.26 17.50
CA LYS A 70 2.48 -15.58 18.80
C LYS A 70 3.95 -15.17 18.81
N ASP A 71 4.38 -14.50 19.88
CA ASP A 71 5.79 -14.29 20.17
C ASP A 71 6.45 -15.56 20.74
N ALA A 72 7.78 -15.52 20.91
CA ALA A 72 8.57 -16.64 21.44
C ALA A 72 8.15 -17.10 22.85
N ASN A 73 7.41 -16.26 23.59
CA ASN A 73 6.94 -16.53 24.94
C ASN A 73 5.43 -16.87 24.97
N GLY A 74 4.79 -17.07 23.81
CA GLY A 74 3.36 -17.39 23.68
C GLY A 74 2.40 -16.20 23.86
N GLY A 75 2.93 -14.98 23.99
CA GLY A 75 2.13 -13.75 24.00
C GLY A 75 1.60 -13.41 22.61
N ASP A 76 0.43 -12.77 22.55
CA ASP A 76 -0.11 -12.27 21.28
C ASP A 76 0.52 -10.92 20.90
N VAL A 77 1.13 -10.87 19.73
CA VAL A 77 1.61 -9.63 19.08
C VAL A 77 0.70 -9.35 17.90
N CYS A 78 -0.14 -8.32 18.05
CA CYS A 78 -1.05 -7.87 17.00
C CYS A 78 -0.62 -6.53 16.40
N TYR A 79 -0.80 -6.42 15.09
CA TYR A 79 -0.51 -5.23 14.29
C TYR A 79 -1.55 -5.07 13.18
N VAL A 80 -1.61 -3.88 12.60
CA VAL A 80 -2.32 -3.66 11.33
C VAL A 80 -1.32 -3.52 10.21
N GLU A 81 -1.69 -4.01 9.03
CA GLU A 81 -0.83 -4.02 7.85
C GLU A 81 -1.50 -3.48 6.60
N GLN A 82 -0.67 -2.95 5.70
CA GLN A 82 -1.05 -2.60 4.34
C GLN A 82 0.08 -3.00 3.38
N PHE A 83 -0.28 -3.69 2.30
CA PHE A 83 0.62 -3.94 1.18
C PHE A 83 0.45 -2.81 0.16
N ALA A 84 1.46 -1.95 0.01
CA ALA A 84 1.39 -0.82 -0.91
C ALA A 84 1.99 -1.16 -2.28
N ILE A 85 1.33 -0.66 -3.33
CA ILE A 85 1.53 -1.07 -4.71
C ILE A 85 2.24 0.04 -5.49
N ALA A 86 3.19 -0.36 -6.34
CA ALA A 86 3.86 0.50 -7.30
C ALA A 86 2.96 0.76 -8.52
N ASN A 87 2.49 1.99 -8.71
CA ASN A 87 1.96 2.43 -10.00
C ASN A 87 3.12 2.87 -10.90
N PRO A 88 3.20 2.47 -12.19
CA PRO A 88 2.21 1.73 -12.98
C PRO A 88 2.41 0.19 -13.01
N GLY A 89 3.30 -0.38 -12.19
CA GLY A 89 3.68 -1.79 -12.25
C GLY A 89 2.72 -2.79 -11.61
N ASN A 90 1.75 -2.34 -10.80
CA ASN A 90 0.82 -3.16 -10.00
C ASN A 90 1.46 -4.21 -9.06
N ALA A 91 2.78 -4.21 -8.91
CA ALA A 91 3.48 -5.04 -7.95
C ALA A 91 3.34 -4.47 -6.54
N ILE A 92 3.08 -5.33 -5.56
CA ILE A 92 3.33 -5.03 -4.15
C ILE A 92 4.83 -4.79 -3.98
N VAL A 93 5.21 -3.60 -3.51
CA VAL A 93 6.61 -3.21 -3.30
C VAL A 93 6.89 -2.76 -1.87
N LEU A 94 5.86 -2.60 -1.04
CA LEU A 94 6.02 -2.37 0.39
C LEU A 94 5.05 -3.24 1.17
N HIS A 95 5.53 -3.76 2.29
CA HIS A 95 4.70 -4.23 3.39
C HIS A 95 4.90 -3.26 4.55
N VAL A 96 3.81 -2.61 4.98
CA VAL A 96 3.83 -1.63 6.07
C VAL A 96 3.02 -2.21 7.22
N GLN A 97 3.60 -2.24 8.42
CA GLN A 97 2.96 -2.73 9.64
C GLN A 97 3.01 -1.64 10.71
N ILE A 98 1.91 -1.45 11.44
CA ILE A 98 1.86 -0.57 12.61
C ILE A 98 1.16 -1.32 13.73
N GLY A 99 1.79 -1.44 14.90
CA GLY A 99 1.19 -2.15 16.03
C GLY A 99 2.08 -2.20 17.26
N TYR A 100 1.59 -2.85 18.31
CA TYR A 100 2.30 -2.97 19.58
C TYR A 100 3.25 -4.16 19.54
N MET A 101 4.32 -4.02 18.76
CA MET A 101 5.28 -5.09 18.43
C MET A 101 6.50 -5.10 19.36
N SER A 102 6.70 -4.07 20.18
CA SER A 102 7.79 -3.95 21.14
C SER A 102 7.35 -4.36 22.56
N ALA A 103 8.31 -4.88 23.34
CA ALA A 103 8.07 -5.27 24.73
C ALA A 103 7.66 -4.10 25.64
N ASP A 104 8.02 -2.86 25.29
CA ASP A 104 7.67 -1.65 26.04
C ASP A 104 6.24 -1.12 25.77
N GLY A 105 5.43 -1.86 25.00
CA GLY A 105 4.04 -1.53 24.71
C GLY A 105 3.84 -0.32 23.78
N LYS A 106 4.91 0.24 23.21
CA LYS A 106 4.80 1.36 22.27
C LYS A 106 4.35 0.89 20.88
N PRO A 107 3.63 1.74 20.12
CA PRO A 107 3.35 1.46 18.72
C PRO A 107 4.64 1.59 17.90
N VAL A 108 4.92 0.57 17.10
CA VAL A 108 6.08 0.50 16.21
C VAL A 108 5.60 0.55 14.77
N LEU A 109 6.22 1.38 13.95
CA LEU A 109 6.16 1.32 12.49
C LEU A 109 7.24 0.37 11.99
N VAL A 110 6.86 -0.60 11.16
CA VAL A 110 7.78 -1.46 10.40
C VAL A 110 7.47 -1.32 8.92
N ILE A 111 8.49 -1.10 8.09
CA ILE A 111 8.38 -1.03 6.64
C ILE A 111 9.37 -2.02 6.05
N THR A 112 8.87 -2.95 5.23
CA THR A 112 9.67 -3.90 4.48
C THR A 112 9.67 -3.54 3.00
N VAL A 113 10.85 -3.26 2.44
CA VAL A 113 11.13 -3.03 1.02
C VAL A 113 11.70 -4.29 0.34
N PRO A 114 11.69 -4.39 -1.00
CA PRO A 114 12.18 -5.57 -1.70
C PRO A 114 13.69 -5.74 -1.54
N LEU A 115 14.15 -6.99 -1.67
CA LEU A 115 15.57 -7.31 -1.77
C LEU A 115 16.23 -6.58 -2.95
N GLY A 116 17.52 -6.26 -2.80
CA GLY A 116 18.27 -5.44 -3.76
C GLY A 116 18.13 -3.92 -3.53
N THR A 117 17.25 -3.49 -2.62
CA THR A 117 17.25 -2.10 -2.13
C THR A 117 18.57 -1.80 -1.39
N PRO A 118 19.33 -0.75 -1.75
CA PRO A 118 20.54 -0.37 -1.03
C PRO A 118 20.25 0.01 0.42
N VAL A 119 20.99 -0.58 1.38
CA VAL A 119 20.82 -0.36 2.83
C VAL A 119 21.02 1.11 3.22
N GLN A 120 21.94 1.80 2.55
CA GLN A 120 22.16 3.24 2.69
C GLN A 120 21.72 3.95 1.39
N PRO A 121 20.99 5.08 1.48
CA PRO A 121 20.69 5.88 2.69
C PRO A 121 19.49 5.37 3.51
N GLY A 122 18.87 4.25 3.13
CA GLY A 122 17.61 3.78 3.71
C GLY A 122 16.39 4.43 3.07
N LEU A 123 15.33 4.61 3.84
CA LEU A 123 14.05 5.18 3.38
C LEU A 123 13.98 6.68 3.65
N GLN A 124 13.22 7.41 2.82
CA GLN A 124 12.71 8.74 3.17
C GLN A 124 11.20 8.67 3.32
N LEU A 125 10.70 9.13 4.47
CA LEU A 125 9.28 9.16 4.82
C LEU A 125 8.76 10.59 4.71
N THR A 126 7.64 10.79 4.04
CA THR A 126 7.00 12.11 3.86
C THR A 126 5.51 11.97 4.09
N LEU A 127 5.03 12.46 5.23
CA LEU A 127 3.61 12.43 5.59
C LEU A 127 2.91 13.68 5.05
N ASP A 128 1.91 13.50 4.20
CA ASP A 128 1.08 14.58 3.61
C ASP A 128 1.88 15.78 3.02
N GLY A 129 3.09 15.53 2.51
CA GLY A 129 3.96 16.55 1.93
C GLY A 129 4.80 17.35 2.94
N ALA A 130 4.83 16.95 4.21
CA ALA A 130 5.71 17.52 5.24
C ALA A 130 7.20 17.29 4.94
N LYS A 131 8.09 17.85 5.79
CA LYS A 131 9.54 17.67 5.65
C LYS A 131 9.90 16.17 5.67
N PRO A 132 10.72 15.66 4.72
CA PRO A 132 11.15 14.28 4.71
C PRO A 132 11.94 13.89 5.97
N ILE A 133 11.66 12.70 6.50
CA ILE A 133 12.34 12.07 7.63
C ILE A 133 13.11 10.85 7.10
N ALA A 134 14.40 10.74 7.41
CA ALA A 134 15.18 9.56 7.05
C ALA A 134 14.88 8.41 8.02
N LEU A 135 14.66 7.20 7.50
CA LEU A 135 14.49 5.98 8.29
C LEU A 135 15.47 4.90 7.77
N PRO A 136 16.56 4.60 8.51
CA PRO A 136 17.55 3.61 8.09
C PRO A 136 16.97 2.19 7.97
N LEU A 137 17.50 1.42 7.00
CA LEU A 137 17.28 -0.02 6.95
C LEU A 137 18.19 -0.70 8.00
N THR A 138 17.62 -1.59 8.82
CA THR A 138 18.29 -2.24 9.96
C THR A 138 18.69 -3.69 9.68
N LEU A 139 17.92 -4.41 8.87
CA LEU A 139 18.15 -5.82 8.54
C LEU A 139 17.61 -6.18 7.16
N CYS A 140 18.37 -6.92 6.36
CA CYS A 140 17.88 -7.59 5.15
C CYS A 140 17.84 -9.11 5.39
N GLN A 141 16.71 -9.73 5.05
CA GLN A 141 16.48 -11.18 5.15
C GLN A 141 15.61 -11.67 3.99
N GLN A 142 15.31 -12.97 3.91
CA GLN A 142 14.57 -13.56 2.78
C GLN A 142 13.22 -12.86 2.48
N GLY A 143 12.55 -12.30 3.49
CA GLY A 143 11.30 -11.54 3.33
C GLY A 143 11.45 -10.09 2.84
N GLY A 144 12.67 -9.56 2.69
CA GLY A 144 12.93 -8.17 2.31
C GLY A 144 13.94 -7.46 3.23
N CYS A 145 14.15 -6.17 2.98
CA CYS A 145 14.91 -5.29 3.86
C CYS A 145 13.97 -4.45 4.73
N ILE A 146 14.24 -4.39 6.03
CA ILE A 146 13.35 -3.87 7.05
C ILE A 146 13.90 -2.54 7.59
N ALA A 147 13.01 -1.56 7.74
CA ALA A 147 13.23 -0.34 8.50
C ALA A 147 12.16 -0.25 9.61
N SER A 148 12.50 0.25 10.79
CA SER A 148 11.54 0.40 11.88
C SER A 148 11.79 1.61 12.79
N ALA A 149 10.71 2.14 13.35
CA ALA A 149 10.75 3.24 14.32
C ALA A 149 9.63 3.08 15.36
N ASN A 150 9.93 3.47 16.61
CA ASN A 150 8.90 3.71 17.60
C ASN A 150 8.13 4.97 17.21
N LEU A 151 6.80 4.91 17.28
CA LEU A 151 5.94 6.07 17.12
C LEU A 151 5.62 6.63 18.52
N ASP A 152 5.91 7.91 18.74
CA ASP A 152 5.34 8.62 19.88
C ASP A 152 3.86 8.97 19.63
N GLN A 153 3.20 9.56 20.63
CA GLN A 153 1.78 9.89 20.57
C GLN A 153 1.47 10.96 19.50
N ASP A 154 2.37 11.91 19.26
CA ASP A 154 2.16 12.98 18.28
C ASP A 154 2.36 12.45 16.85
N VAL A 155 3.38 11.62 16.61
CA VAL A 155 3.59 10.96 15.31
C VAL A 155 2.47 9.97 15.02
N LEU A 156 2.03 9.17 16.00
CA LEU A 156 0.88 8.26 15.83
C LEU A 156 -0.40 9.05 15.50
N LYS A 157 -0.63 10.18 16.17
CA LYS A 157 -1.75 11.07 15.88
C LYS A 157 -1.67 11.63 14.45
N GLN A 158 -0.50 12.07 14.00
CA GLN A 158 -0.31 12.51 12.62
C GLN A 158 -0.58 11.39 11.60
N PHE A 159 -0.13 10.15 11.86
CA PHE A 159 -0.40 9.00 11.00
C PHE A 159 -1.90 8.65 10.94
N THR A 160 -2.59 8.71 12.08
CA THR A 160 -4.01 8.34 12.18
C THR A 160 -4.98 9.41 11.66
N THR A 161 -4.54 10.67 11.56
CA THR A 161 -5.33 11.77 10.95
C THR A 161 -4.87 12.14 9.54
N GLY A 162 -3.69 11.69 9.12
CA GLY A 162 -3.11 11.98 7.81
C GLY A 162 -3.80 11.25 6.66
N LYS A 163 -3.42 11.59 5.42
CA LYS A 163 -4.02 11.05 4.20
C LYS A 163 -3.11 10.04 3.50
N VAL A 164 -1.83 10.39 3.32
CA VAL A 164 -0.84 9.59 2.59
C VAL A 164 0.52 9.68 3.28
N LEU A 165 1.11 8.53 3.57
CA LEU A 165 2.55 8.42 3.82
C LEU A 165 3.24 8.08 2.50
N MET A 166 4.07 9.00 2.00
CA MET A 166 4.97 8.74 0.89
C MET A 166 6.25 8.09 1.41
N VAL A 167 6.55 6.90 0.91
CA VAL A 167 7.79 6.18 1.20
C VAL A 167 8.65 6.20 -0.06
N ARG A 168 9.85 6.76 0.03
CA ARG A 168 10.86 6.76 -1.02
C ARG A 168 12.02 5.85 -0.66
N TYR A 169 12.45 5.02 -1.59
CA TYR A 169 13.66 4.20 -1.48
C TYR A 169 14.43 4.16 -2.81
N ALA A 170 15.66 3.62 -2.81
CA ALA A 170 16.44 3.44 -4.03
C ALA A 170 16.24 2.03 -4.59
N LYS A 171 16.01 1.91 -5.90
CA LYS A 171 16.02 0.62 -6.61
C LYS A 171 17.47 0.07 -6.74
N PRO A 172 17.65 -1.19 -7.15
CA PRO A 172 18.99 -1.75 -7.42
C PRO A 172 19.81 -0.93 -8.44
N ASP A 173 19.14 -0.29 -9.39
CA ASP A 173 19.72 0.64 -10.38
C ASP A 173 20.06 2.05 -9.81
N LYS A 174 19.88 2.26 -8.50
CA LYS A 174 20.04 3.51 -7.74
C LYS A 174 19.08 4.64 -8.09
N THR A 175 18.11 4.44 -8.98
CA THR A 175 17.05 5.43 -9.23
C THR A 175 15.98 5.38 -8.13
N PRO A 176 15.33 6.50 -7.80
CA PRO A 176 14.33 6.55 -6.73
C PRO A 176 13.05 5.79 -7.11
N MET A 177 12.38 5.26 -6.11
CA MET A 177 11.03 4.70 -6.18
C MET A 177 10.17 5.32 -5.09
N ASP A 178 9.04 5.90 -5.48
CA ASP A 178 8.08 6.56 -4.59
C ASP A 178 6.80 5.73 -4.50
N VAL A 179 6.40 5.32 -3.30
CA VAL A 179 5.25 4.44 -3.08
C VAL A 179 4.26 5.08 -2.09
N PRO A 180 3.01 5.35 -2.50
CA PRO A 180 2.00 5.95 -1.64
C PRO A 180 1.31 4.92 -0.77
N VAL A 181 1.49 5.04 0.54
CA VAL A 181 0.76 4.25 1.55
C VAL A 181 -0.45 5.08 1.98
N GLN A 182 -1.66 4.54 1.82
CA GLN A 182 -2.89 5.27 2.11
C GLN A 182 -3.26 5.14 3.59
N LEU A 183 -3.40 6.25 4.31
CA LEU A 183 -3.64 6.23 5.76
C LEU A 183 -5.14 6.14 6.12
N GLY A 184 -6.03 6.22 5.12
CA GLY A 184 -7.46 5.99 5.30
C GLY A 184 -7.74 4.62 5.91
N GLY A 185 -8.49 4.59 7.02
CA GLY A 185 -8.81 3.36 7.76
C GLY A 185 -7.78 2.95 8.81
N LEU A 186 -6.60 3.61 8.91
CA LEU A 186 -5.58 3.26 9.91
C LEU A 186 -6.08 3.43 11.34
N ALA A 187 -6.77 4.53 11.64
CA ALA A 187 -7.28 4.82 12.98
C ALA A 187 -8.25 3.74 13.52
N PRO A 188 -9.35 3.36 12.84
CA PRO A 188 -10.23 2.29 13.31
C PRO A 188 -9.55 0.92 13.29
N ALA A 189 -8.62 0.66 12.35
CA ALA A 189 -7.85 -0.58 12.34
C ALA A 189 -6.97 -0.70 13.60
N LEU A 190 -6.24 0.36 14.00
CA LEU A 190 -5.46 0.37 15.25
C LEU A 190 -6.35 0.23 16.49
N GLN A 191 -7.53 0.86 16.52
CA GLN A 191 -8.49 0.67 17.60
C GLN A 191 -8.96 -0.79 17.73
N SER A 192 -9.06 -1.52 16.60
CA SER A 192 -9.43 -2.95 16.59
C SER A 192 -8.35 -3.87 17.20
N LEU A 193 -7.14 -3.38 17.45
CA LEU A 193 -6.11 -4.13 18.18
C LEU A 193 -6.45 -4.24 19.68
N GLY A 194 -7.27 -3.34 20.21
CA GLY A 194 -7.50 -3.18 21.64
C GLY A 194 -6.54 -2.15 22.27
N PRO A 195 -6.56 -2.01 23.61
CA PRO A 195 -5.60 -1.16 24.31
C PRO A 195 -4.16 -1.67 24.08
N PRO A 196 -3.14 -0.79 24.15
CA PRO A 196 -1.75 -1.24 24.15
C PRO A 196 -1.53 -2.30 25.24
N PRO A 197 -0.79 -3.39 24.97
CA PRO A 197 -0.38 -4.32 26.02
C PRO A 197 0.42 -3.53 27.06
N ALA A 198 0.19 -3.83 28.34
CA ALA A 198 1.00 -3.26 29.40
C ALA A 198 2.49 -3.55 29.12
N PRO A 199 3.41 -2.58 29.31
CA PRO A 199 4.83 -2.81 29.06
C PRO A 199 5.27 -4.07 29.81
N LYS A 200 5.79 -5.06 29.08
CA LYS A 200 6.46 -6.20 29.71
C LYS A 200 7.62 -5.60 30.50
N GLN A 201 7.55 -5.68 31.82
CA GLN A 201 8.62 -5.22 32.69
C GLN A 201 9.89 -5.91 32.21
N ALA A 202 10.90 -5.13 31.83
CA ALA A 202 12.13 -5.69 31.31
C ALA A 202 12.69 -6.62 32.39
N ASP A 203 12.77 -7.91 32.09
CA ASP A 203 13.30 -8.90 33.03
C ASP A 203 14.64 -8.39 33.53
N LYS A 204 14.72 -8.13 34.84
CA LYS A 204 15.95 -7.67 35.47
C LYS A 204 17.06 -8.62 35.00
N PRO A 205 18.16 -8.14 34.40
CA PRO A 205 19.24 -9.01 33.98
C PRO A 205 19.57 -9.95 35.13
N ALA A 206 19.44 -11.25 34.88
CA ALA A 206 19.72 -12.26 35.87
C ALA A 206 21.16 -12.05 36.32
N ASP A 207 21.37 -11.79 37.61
CA ASP A 207 22.70 -11.67 38.18
C ASP A 207 23.34 -13.07 38.14
N THR A 208 23.91 -13.45 37.00
CA THR A 208 24.81 -14.61 36.91
C THR A 208 26.01 -14.29 37.80
N PRO A 209 26.21 -15.00 38.92
CA PRO A 209 27.40 -14.79 39.73
C PRO A 209 28.60 -15.13 38.85
N ALA A 210 29.52 -14.19 38.69
CA ALA A 210 30.76 -14.43 37.98
C ALA A 210 31.60 -15.44 38.77
N ASP A 211 31.54 -16.71 38.38
CA ASP A 211 32.44 -17.75 38.87
C ASP A 211 33.86 -17.42 38.38
N GLN A 212 34.62 -16.72 39.22
CA GLN A 212 36.03 -16.46 38.95
C GLN A 212 36.84 -17.70 39.30
N PRO A 213 37.62 -18.27 38.36
CA PRO A 213 38.47 -19.41 38.65
C PRO A 213 39.54 -19.01 39.67
N LYS A 214 39.45 -19.60 40.87
CA LYS A 214 40.40 -19.37 41.95
C LYS A 214 41.77 -19.96 41.57
N LYS A 215 42.79 -19.11 41.65
CA LYS A 215 44.20 -19.41 41.32
C LYS A 215 44.93 -20.09 42.49
#